data_AF-A0A520JG50-F1
#
_entry.id   AF-A0A520JG50-F1
#
_cell.length_a   1.000
_cell.length_b   1.000
_cell.length_c   1.000
_cell.angle_alpha   90.00
_cell.angle_beta   90.00
_cell.angle_gamma   90.00
#
_symmetry.space_group_name_H-M   'P 1'
#
loop_
_entity.id
_entity.type
_entity.pdbx_description
1 polymer ?
#
loop_
_entity_poly.entity_id
_entity_poly.type
_entity_poly.pdbx_seq_one_letter_code
_entity_poly.pdbx_strand_id
1 'polypeptide(L)'
;MQPTTGVQRVAREITREIDHLVANGDVPLRVRLVCEADADIGDLNLRAMQVERTRHAHGHVWEQFVLPRHVKGGRLLCLGNTAPIVTLLGRKPVALMIHDLSYRLFPDAYRRHYKLGHAFMLPFLLRRADPIVTVSETEKAMFTSLVPGARHRLIVAQNGGWRAGCDARAAPPPDIDATRGDYILYVG
;
A
#
# COMPACT_ATOMS: atom_id res chain seq x y z
N MET A 1 -16.04 -15.25 2.48
CA MET A 1 -14.90 -15.02 1.56
C MET A 1 -15.33 -14.02 0.51
N GLN A 2 -14.70 -12.85 0.44
CA GLN A 2 -14.85 -12.00 -0.74
C GLN A 2 -14.02 -12.60 -1.88
N PRO A 3 -14.47 -12.58 -3.14
CA PRO A 3 -13.63 -12.99 -4.27
C PRO A 3 -12.36 -12.15 -4.28
N THR A 4 -11.19 -12.77 -4.46
CA THR A 4 -9.92 -12.04 -4.54
C THR A 4 -9.98 -11.05 -5.70
N THR A 5 -10.02 -9.76 -5.36
CA THR A 5 -10.02 -8.70 -6.37
C THR A 5 -8.64 -8.62 -7.04
N GLY A 6 -8.56 -7.98 -8.22
CA GLY A 6 -7.27 -7.74 -8.88
C GLY A 6 -6.27 -7.04 -7.96
N VAL A 7 -6.75 -6.07 -7.16
CA VAL A 7 -5.99 -5.34 -6.15
C VAL A 7 -5.35 -6.28 -5.12
N GLN A 8 -6.13 -7.21 -4.57
CA GLN A 8 -5.63 -8.17 -3.58
C GLN A 8 -4.60 -9.13 -4.17
N ARG A 9 -4.77 -9.54 -5.43
CA ARG A 9 -3.78 -10.36 -6.13
C ARG A 9 -2.43 -9.64 -6.25
N VAL A 10 -2.44 -8.39 -6.71
CA VAL A 10 -1.21 -7.59 -6.83
C VAL A 10 -0.58 -7.35 -5.47
N ALA A 11 -1.38 -6.99 -4.45
CA ALA A 11 -0.89 -6.77 -3.11
C ALA A 11 -0.22 -8.03 -2.51
N ARG A 12 -0.80 -9.22 -2.73
CA ARG A 12 -0.23 -10.50 -2.33
C ARG A 12 1.05 -10.86 -3.09
N GLU A 13 1.13 -10.57 -4.38
CA GLU A 13 2.35 -10.80 -5.19
C GLU A 13 3.50 -9.90 -4.71
N ILE A 14 3.25 -8.61 -4.55
CA ILE A 14 4.23 -7.65 -4.03
C ILE A 14 4.70 -8.07 -2.63
N THR A 15 3.78 -8.53 -1.78
CA THR A 15 4.12 -9.02 -0.43
C THR A 15 5.07 -10.22 -0.48
N ARG A 16 4.82 -11.18 -1.38
CA ARG A 16 5.71 -12.33 -1.59
C ARG A 16 7.09 -11.89 -2.09
N GLU A 17 7.14 -11.02 -3.10
CA GLU A 17 8.41 -10.54 -3.65
C GLU A 17 9.24 -9.77 -2.61
N ILE A 18 8.62 -8.92 -1.79
CA ILE A 18 9.34 -8.24 -0.69
C ILE A 18 9.87 -9.27 0.31
N ASP A 19 9.09 -10.30 0.67
CA ASP A 19 9.54 -11.34 1.59
C ASP A 19 10.72 -12.13 1.03
N HIS A 20 10.69 -12.47 -0.26
CA HIS A 20 11.77 -13.12 -0.96
C HIS A 20 13.06 -12.29 -0.96
N LEU A 21 12.99 -10.99 -1.27
CA LEU A 21 14.14 -10.09 -1.24
C LEU A 21 14.74 -9.95 0.17
N VAL A 22 13.89 -9.87 1.19
CA VAL A 22 14.34 -9.82 2.60
C VAL A 22 14.98 -11.15 3.02
N ALA A 23 14.38 -12.28 2.64
CA ALA A 23 14.87 -13.62 2.97
C ALA A 23 16.24 -13.91 2.34
N ASN A 24 16.47 -13.42 1.12
CA ASN A 24 17.74 -13.57 0.41
C ASN A 24 18.83 -12.59 0.88
N GLY A 25 18.46 -11.58 1.69
CA GLY A 25 19.37 -10.51 2.10
C GLY A 25 19.66 -9.48 1.01
N ASP A 26 18.88 -9.47 -0.07
CA ASP A 26 19.00 -8.51 -1.18
C ASP A 26 18.68 -7.08 -0.72
N VAL A 27 17.87 -6.95 0.34
CA VAL A 27 17.51 -5.68 0.96
C VAL A 27 17.68 -5.74 2.49
N PRO A 28 18.32 -4.73 3.14
CA PRO A 28 18.55 -4.74 4.58
C PRO A 28 17.33 -4.22 5.38
N LEU A 29 16.14 -4.76 5.10
CA LEU A 29 14.87 -4.30 5.68
C LEU A 29 14.33 -5.28 6.73
N ARG A 30 13.73 -4.76 7.80
CA ARG A 30 12.88 -5.55 8.70
C ARG A 30 11.42 -5.24 8.43
N VAL A 31 10.68 -6.22 7.95
CA VAL A 31 9.28 -6.04 7.56
C VAL A 31 8.37 -6.89 8.45
N ARG A 32 7.31 -6.26 8.97
CA ARG A 32 6.24 -6.93 9.71
C ARG A 32 4.92 -6.76 8.95
N LEU A 33 4.25 -7.87 8.66
CA LEU A 33 2.92 -7.87 8.09
C LEU A 33 1.89 -7.76 9.23
N VAL A 34 1.14 -6.66 9.27
CA VAL A 34 0.06 -6.48 10.26
C VAL A 34 -1.27 -6.74 9.59
N CYS A 35 -2.05 -7.68 10.13
CA CYS A 35 -3.34 -8.07 9.58
C CYS A 35 -4.41 -8.31 10.66
N GLU A 36 -5.66 -8.39 10.20
CA GLU A 36 -6.79 -8.79 11.04
C GLU A 36 -6.63 -10.24 11.52
N ALA A 37 -7.24 -10.57 12.66
CA ALA A 37 -7.17 -11.90 13.26
C ALA A 37 -7.56 -13.03 12.29
N ASP A 38 -8.57 -12.78 11.45
CA ASP A 38 -9.17 -13.74 10.54
C ASP A 38 -8.70 -13.58 9.08
N ALA A 39 -7.66 -12.77 8.85
CA ALA A 39 -7.09 -12.59 7.52
C ALA A 39 -6.52 -13.92 7.01
N ASP A 40 -6.95 -14.31 5.80
CA ASP A 40 -6.35 -15.43 5.08
C ASP A 40 -5.03 -14.99 4.46
N ILE A 41 -3.94 -15.56 4.96
CA ILE A 41 -2.57 -15.32 4.53
C ILE A 41 -1.84 -16.63 4.20
N GLY A 42 -2.58 -17.76 4.15
CA GLY A 42 -1.97 -19.08 4.01
C GLY A 42 -1.25 -19.27 2.68
N ASP A 43 -1.70 -18.58 1.64
CA ASP A 43 -1.10 -18.60 0.30
C ASP A 43 0.19 -17.77 0.17
N LEU A 44 0.50 -16.92 1.14
CA LEU A 44 1.69 -16.05 1.08
C LEU A 44 3.01 -16.81 1.31
N ASN A 45 3.01 -17.92 2.06
CA ASN A 45 4.21 -18.74 2.33
C ASN A 45 5.46 -17.92 2.74
N LEU A 46 5.27 -16.94 3.63
CA LEU A 46 6.31 -16.00 4.06
C LEU A 46 7.47 -16.71 4.79
N ARG A 47 8.70 -16.29 4.50
CA ARG A 47 9.95 -16.87 5.01
C ARG A 47 10.68 -15.96 6.00
N ALA A 48 10.61 -14.64 5.80
CA ALA A 48 11.37 -13.67 6.58
C ALA A 48 10.50 -12.65 7.32
N MET A 49 9.33 -12.29 6.78
CA MET A 49 8.43 -11.34 7.41
C MET A 49 7.79 -11.90 8.67
N GLN A 50 7.76 -11.10 9.74
CA GLN A 50 6.97 -11.44 10.93
C GLN A 50 5.51 -11.06 10.70
N VAL A 51 4.59 -11.99 11.03
CA VAL A 51 3.15 -11.74 10.94
C VAL A 51 2.61 -11.35 12.31
N GLU A 52 1.99 -10.18 12.41
CA GLU A 52 1.29 -9.69 13.59
C GLU A 52 -0.22 -9.67 13.32
N ARG A 53 -0.93 -10.65 13.89
CA ARG A 53 -2.40 -10.68 13.85
C ARG A 53 -2.96 -9.89 15.03
N THR A 54 -3.85 -8.96 14.73
CA THR A 54 -4.44 -8.06 15.73
C THR A 54 -5.94 -8.29 15.86
N ARG A 55 -6.47 -8.10 17.07
CA ARG A 55 -7.87 -8.32 17.42
C ARG A 55 -8.61 -6.96 17.52
N HIS A 56 -9.89 -7.00 17.91
CA HIS A 56 -10.73 -5.86 18.34
C HIS A 56 -11.57 -5.13 17.28
N ALA A 57 -11.25 -5.23 15.99
CA ALA A 57 -12.09 -4.65 14.93
C ALA A 57 -11.86 -5.37 13.60
N HIS A 58 -12.69 -5.07 12.61
CA HIS A 58 -12.57 -5.57 11.24
C HIS A 58 -12.78 -4.46 10.20
N GLY A 59 -12.25 -4.66 9.00
CA GLY A 59 -12.42 -3.76 7.85
C GLY A 59 -11.92 -2.34 8.10
N HIS A 60 -12.63 -1.34 7.58
CA HIS A 60 -12.20 0.06 7.68
C HIS A 60 -12.04 0.56 9.13
N VAL A 61 -12.82 0.06 10.09
CA VAL A 61 -12.65 0.47 11.49
C VAL A 61 -11.30 -0.03 12.02
N TRP A 62 -10.93 -1.26 11.67
CA TRP A 62 -9.63 -1.82 12.01
C TRP A 62 -8.49 -1.06 11.34
N GLU A 63 -8.61 -0.82 10.03
CA GLU A 63 -7.61 -0.09 9.24
C GLU A 63 -7.38 1.32 9.79
N GLN A 64 -8.45 2.03 10.15
CA GLN A 64 -8.36 3.44 10.55
C GLN A 64 -7.95 3.64 12.02
N PHE A 65 -8.19 2.66 12.91
CA PHE A 65 -7.95 2.82 14.35
C PHE A 65 -7.04 1.77 14.98
N VAL A 66 -7.11 0.50 14.56
CA VAL A 66 -6.28 -0.57 15.14
C VAL A 66 -4.90 -0.58 14.50
N LEU A 67 -4.80 -0.57 13.16
CA LEU A 67 -3.53 -0.57 12.43
C LEU A 67 -2.57 0.58 12.87
N PRO A 68 -2.99 1.85 13.05
CA PRO A 68 -2.11 2.96 13.45
C PRO A 68 -1.37 2.74 14.78
N ARG A 69 -1.98 1.98 15.70
CA ARG A 69 -1.39 1.66 17.02
C ARG A 69 -0.24 0.66 16.91
N HIS A 70 -0.24 -0.16 15.85
CA HIS A 70 0.76 -1.20 15.60
C HIS A 70 1.93 -0.72 14.74
N VAL A 71 1.82 0.47 14.13
CA VAL A 71 2.90 1.11 13.35
C VAL A 71 4.11 1.49 14.23
N LYS A 72 3.92 1.75 15.54
CA LYS A 72 4.99 1.95 16.57
C LYS A 72 6.22 2.80 16.18
N GLY A 73 6.07 3.75 15.24
CA GLY A 73 7.16 4.63 14.78
C GLY A 73 7.88 4.16 13.50
N GLY A 74 7.52 2.98 12.99
CA GLY A 74 7.97 2.48 11.70
C GLY A 74 7.28 3.13 10.49
N ARG A 75 7.72 2.74 9.30
CA ARG A 75 7.17 3.20 8.01
C ARG A 75 6.04 2.27 7.57
N LEU A 76 4.86 2.81 7.27
CA LEU A 76 3.70 2.03 6.85
C LEU A 76 3.65 1.95 5.32
N LEU A 77 3.54 0.74 4.76
CA LEU A 77 3.26 0.49 3.35
C LEU A 77 1.85 -0.09 3.23
N CYS A 78 0.96 0.65 2.56
CA CYS A 78 -0.41 0.22 2.29
C CYS A 78 -0.56 -0.16 0.82
N LEU A 79 -0.95 -1.41 0.55
CA LEU A 79 -1.13 -1.91 -0.83
C LEU A 79 -2.59 -1.96 -1.28
N GLY A 80 -3.55 -1.54 -0.44
CA GLY A 80 -5.00 -1.76 -0.63
C GLY A 80 -5.82 -0.53 -1.06
N ASN A 81 -5.28 0.41 -1.84
CA ASN A 81 -5.93 1.68 -2.25
C ASN A 81 -6.25 2.67 -1.13
N THR A 82 -6.07 2.27 0.13
CA THR A 82 -6.48 3.00 1.32
C THR A 82 -5.35 3.02 2.32
N ALA A 83 -5.38 4.01 3.21
CA ALA A 83 -4.46 4.09 4.33
C ALA A 83 -5.16 4.76 5.52
N PRO A 84 -4.72 4.47 6.75
CA PRO A 84 -5.23 5.13 7.95
C PRO A 84 -5.05 6.65 7.90
N ILE A 85 -6.15 7.38 7.86
CA ILE A 85 -6.16 8.85 7.92
C ILE A 85 -5.50 9.32 9.22
N VAL A 86 -5.75 8.64 10.34
CA VAL A 86 -5.14 8.95 11.64
C VAL A 86 -3.61 8.94 11.57
N THR A 87 -3.02 7.98 10.86
CA THR A 87 -1.57 7.89 10.65
C THR A 87 -1.05 9.05 9.79
N LEU A 88 -1.77 9.41 8.73
CA LEU A 88 -1.43 10.52 7.82
C LEU A 88 -1.54 11.90 8.49
N LEU A 89 -2.57 12.10 9.32
CA LEU A 89 -2.76 13.33 10.10
C LEU A 89 -1.65 13.49 11.14
N GLY A 90 -1.25 12.38 11.77
CA GLY A 90 -0.10 12.30 12.68
C GLY A 90 1.27 12.44 12.00
N ARG A 91 1.31 12.70 10.69
CA ARG A 91 2.54 12.90 9.88
C ARG A 91 3.54 11.74 9.97
N LYS A 92 3.05 10.52 10.19
CA LYS A 92 3.91 9.33 10.13
C LYS A 92 4.20 9.01 8.65
N PRO A 93 5.38 8.43 8.34
CA PRO A 93 5.72 8.04 6.97
C PRO A 93 4.80 6.91 6.49
N VAL A 94 4.06 7.17 5.41
CA VAL A 94 3.14 6.22 4.78
C VAL A 94 3.41 6.16 3.28
N ALA A 95 3.89 5.02 2.81
CA ALA A 95 3.88 4.66 1.40
C ALA A 95 2.54 4.02 1.04
N LEU A 96 1.97 4.38 -0.10
CA LEU A 96 0.64 3.91 -0.51
C LEU A 96 0.63 3.51 -1.99
N MET A 97 0.09 2.34 -2.30
CA MET A 97 -0.27 1.97 -3.67
C MET A 97 -1.75 2.20 -3.93
N ILE A 98 -2.06 3.02 -4.95
CA ILE A 98 -3.40 3.23 -5.47
C ILE A 98 -3.46 2.59 -6.86
N HIS A 99 -4.15 1.45 -6.94
CA HIS A 99 -4.31 0.64 -8.14
C HIS A 99 -5.30 1.24 -9.12
N ASP A 100 -6.40 1.81 -8.65
CA ASP A 100 -7.41 2.42 -9.52
C ASP A 100 -8.28 3.44 -8.78
N LEU A 101 -9.01 4.21 -9.58
CA LEU A 101 -10.12 5.06 -9.15
C LEU A 101 -11.45 4.55 -9.71
N SER A 102 -11.64 3.22 -9.76
CA SER A 102 -12.80 2.59 -10.41
C SER A 102 -14.13 3.08 -9.83
N TYR A 103 -14.16 3.43 -8.53
CA TYR A 103 -15.35 4.03 -7.88
C TYR A 103 -15.74 5.41 -8.41
N ARG A 104 -14.81 6.13 -9.06
CA ARG A 104 -15.05 7.41 -9.73
C ARG A 104 -15.41 7.25 -11.20
N LEU A 105 -14.79 6.28 -11.87
CA LEU A 105 -15.02 6.02 -13.29
C LEU A 105 -16.36 5.29 -13.54
N PHE A 106 -16.75 4.41 -12.63
CA PHE A 106 -17.97 3.61 -12.72
C PHE A 106 -18.84 3.78 -11.46
N PRO A 107 -19.42 4.98 -11.24
CA PRO A 107 -20.13 5.28 -9.99
C PRO A 107 -21.33 4.35 -9.74
N ASP A 108 -21.95 3.79 -10.78
CA ASP A 108 -23.12 2.91 -10.65
C ASP A 108 -22.75 1.48 -10.21
N ALA A 109 -21.48 1.08 -10.36
CA ALA A 109 -20.99 -0.22 -9.94
C ALA A 109 -20.68 -0.31 -8.42
N TYR A 110 -20.67 0.83 -7.71
CA TYR A 110 -20.24 0.88 -6.30
C TYR A 110 -21.30 1.48 -5.38
N ARG A 111 -21.38 0.91 -4.16
CA ARG A 111 -22.28 1.39 -3.10
C ARG A 111 -21.95 2.83 -2.72
N ARG A 112 -22.99 3.63 -2.41
CA ARG A 112 -22.85 5.07 -2.12
C ARG A 112 -21.88 5.38 -0.97
N HIS A 113 -21.92 4.60 0.11
CA HIS A 113 -21.00 4.79 1.24
C HIS A 113 -19.54 4.54 0.86
N TYR A 114 -19.27 3.54 0.02
CA TYR A 114 -17.93 3.24 -0.46
C TYR A 114 -17.36 4.39 -1.30
N LYS A 115 -18.17 4.91 -2.23
CA LYS A 115 -17.81 6.08 -3.05
C LYS A 115 -17.50 7.30 -2.19
N LEU A 116 -18.37 7.61 -1.23
CA LEU A 116 -18.21 8.79 -0.38
C LEU A 116 -16.99 8.66 0.54
N GLY A 117 -16.78 7.49 1.13
CA GLY A 117 -15.60 7.20 1.96
C GLY A 117 -14.30 7.38 1.18
N HIS A 118 -14.17 6.73 0.02
CA HIS A 118 -12.98 6.85 -0.81
C HIS A 118 -12.77 8.27 -1.37
N ALA A 119 -13.85 8.94 -1.81
CA ALA A 119 -13.77 10.32 -2.27
C ALA A 119 -13.33 11.30 -1.17
N PHE A 120 -13.74 11.05 0.08
CA PHE A 120 -13.30 11.84 1.23
C PHE A 120 -11.85 11.55 1.60
N MET A 121 -11.40 10.29 1.54
CA MET A 121 -10.03 9.90 1.87
C MET A 121 -9.01 10.39 0.85
N LEU A 122 -9.32 10.30 -0.45
CA LEU A 122 -8.35 10.51 -1.52
C LEU A 122 -7.55 11.82 -1.41
N PRO A 123 -8.14 13.00 -1.14
CA PRO A 123 -7.38 14.23 -0.99
C PRO A 123 -6.40 14.22 0.20
N PHE A 124 -6.67 13.46 1.25
CA PHE A 124 -5.73 13.28 2.37
C PHE A 124 -4.60 12.36 1.97
N LEU A 125 -4.91 11.25 1.29
CA LEU A 125 -3.93 10.30 0.76
C LEU A 125 -2.93 11.03 -0.14
N LEU A 126 -3.44 11.75 -1.16
CA LEU A 126 -2.61 12.48 -2.13
C LEU A 126 -1.77 13.61 -1.52
N ARG A 127 -2.23 14.23 -0.42
CA ARG A 127 -1.50 15.32 0.24
C ARG A 127 -0.46 14.85 1.25
N ARG A 128 -0.55 13.62 1.77
CA ARG A 128 0.23 13.19 2.94
C ARG A 128 1.00 11.89 2.76
N ALA A 129 0.54 10.97 1.93
CA ALA A 129 1.30 9.77 1.63
C ALA A 129 2.52 10.12 0.76
N ASP A 130 3.63 9.44 1.02
CA ASP A 130 4.92 9.61 0.34
C ASP A 130 5.79 8.36 0.52
N PRO A 131 6.14 7.63 -0.55
CA PRO A 131 5.68 7.81 -1.93
C PRO A 131 4.26 7.26 -2.16
N ILE A 132 3.64 7.67 -3.28
CA ILE A 132 2.37 7.14 -3.78
C ILE A 132 2.65 6.38 -5.09
N VAL A 133 2.40 5.09 -5.11
CA VAL A 133 2.58 4.22 -6.28
C VAL A 133 1.26 4.07 -7.02
N THR A 134 1.27 4.21 -8.34
CA THR A 134 0.11 4.01 -9.21
C THR A 134 0.46 3.19 -10.44
N VAL A 135 -0.54 2.62 -11.11
CA VAL A 135 -0.33 1.63 -12.18
C VAL A 135 -0.10 2.23 -13.57
N SER A 136 -0.52 3.47 -13.84
CA SER A 136 -0.22 4.13 -15.12
C SER A 136 -0.03 5.65 -14.99
N GLU A 137 0.52 6.24 -16.06
CA GLU A 137 0.64 7.68 -16.21
C GLU A 137 -0.72 8.39 -16.28
N THR A 138 -1.77 7.69 -16.72
CA THR A 138 -3.13 8.24 -16.79
C THR A 138 -3.68 8.53 -15.39
N GLU A 139 -3.56 7.58 -14.45
CA GLU A 139 -3.96 7.84 -13.06
C GLU A 139 -3.06 8.89 -12.41
N LYS A 140 -1.75 8.88 -12.70
CA LYS A 140 -0.84 9.92 -12.19
C LYS A 140 -1.25 11.32 -12.63
N ALA A 141 -1.63 11.50 -13.89
CA ALA A 141 -2.15 12.76 -14.41
C ALA A 141 -3.46 13.16 -13.70
N MET A 142 -4.36 12.21 -13.47
CA MET A 142 -5.61 12.44 -12.75
C MET A 142 -5.39 12.83 -11.29
N PHE A 143 -4.48 12.16 -10.58
CA PHE A 143 -4.14 12.52 -9.20
C PHE A 143 -3.49 13.90 -9.12
N THR A 144 -2.64 14.22 -10.09
CA THR A 144 -1.98 15.53 -10.17
C THR A 144 -2.99 16.65 -10.46
N SER A 145 -4.02 16.42 -11.29
CA SER A 145 -5.05 17.43 -11.52
C SER A 145 -5.92 17.69 -10.29
N LEU A 146 -6.18 16.65 -9.49
CA LEU A 146 -6.93 16.76 -8.23
C LEU A 146 -6.12 17.45 -7.11
N VAL A 147 -4.83 17.11 -7.00
CA VAL A 147 -3.91 17.67 -6.01
C VAL A 147 -2.56 17.93 -6.69
N PRO A 148 -2.32 19.14 -7.23
CA PRO A 148 -1.09 19.46 -7.96
C PRO A 148 0.19 19.21 -7.16
N GLY A 149 0.12 19.44 -5.84
CA GLY A 149 1.24 19.19 -4.92
C GLY A 149 1.64 17.72 -4.78
N ALA A 150 0.84 16.76 -5.24
CA ALA A 150 1.15 15.33 -5.12
C ALA A 150 2.15 14.83 -6.18
N ARG A 151 2.39 15.60 -7.26
CA ARG A 151 3.16 15.16 -8.44
C ARG A 151 4.53 14.57 -8.11
N HIS A 152 5.26 15.18 -7.18
CA HIS A 152 6.62 14.77 -6.81
C HIS A 152 6.66 13.46 -6.01
N ARG A 153 5.51 13.01 -5.47
CA ARG A 153 5.39 11.77 -4.68
C ARG A 153 4.83 10.61 -5.49
N LEU A 154 4.32 10.89 -6.70
CA LEU A 154 3.66 9.92 -7.56
C LEU A 154 4.66 9.16 -8.43
N ILE A 155 4.79 7.87 -8.15
CA ILE A 155 5.62 6.91 -8.88
C ILE A 155 4.70 5.99 -9.69
N VAL A 156 5.02 5.78 -10.96
CA VAL A 156 4.27 4.85 -11.82
C VAL A 156 4.99 3.50 -11.83
N ALA A 157 4.28 2.44 -11.45
CA ALA A 157 4.71 1.06 -11.51
C ALA A 157 3.63 0.23 -12.20
N GLN A 158 3.83 -0.08 -13.48
CA GLN A 158 2.86 -0.82 -14.28
C GLN A 158 2.67 -2.25 -13.77
N ASN A 159 1.41 -2.68 -13.70
CA ASN A 159 1.07 -4.07 -13.41
C ASN A 159 1.69 -5.00 -14.46
N GLY A 160 2.36 -6.07 -14.02
CA GLY A 160 2.95 -7.08 -14.92
C GLY A 160 4.31 -6.73 -15.52
N GLY A 161 4.92 -5.60 -15.14
CA GLY A 161 6.28 -5.22 -15.59
C GLY A 161 7.43 -5.88 -14.83
N TRP A 162 7.16 -6.58 -13.72
CA TRP A 162 8.19 -7.24 -12.94
C TRP A 162 8.54 -8.61 -13.53
N ARG A 163 9.72 -8.71 -14.14
CA ARG A 163 10.38 -9.98 -14.49
C ARG A 163 11.69 -10.04 -13.71
N ALA A 164 11.86 -11.07 -12.88
CA ALA A 164 13.17 -11.38 -12.34
C ALA A 164 14.17 -11.52 -13.51
N GLY A 165 15.19 -10.67 -13.55
CA GLY A 165 16.19 -10.65 -14.63
C GLY A 165 15.91 -9.72 -15.82
N CYS A 166 14.89 -8.87 -15.79
CA CYS A 166 14.90 -7.70 -16.66
C CYS A 166 15.78 -6.62 -16.02
N ASP A 167 16.89 -6.28 -16.68
CA ASP A 167 17.49 -4.95 -16.63
C ASP A 167 16.42 -3.95 -17.08
N ALA A 168 15.43 -3.68 -16.24
CA ALA A 168 14.82 -2.39 -16.24
C ALA A 168 16.00 -1.45 -16.15
N ARG A 169 16.14 -0.53 -17.11
CA ARG A 169 16.91 0.70 -16.87
C ARG A 169 16.17 1.41 -15.75
N ALA A 170 16.31 0.88 -14.54
CA ALA A 170 15.92 1.51 -13.32
C ALA A 170 16.73 2.80 -13.38
N ALA A 171 16.01 3.93 -13.42
CA ALA A 171 16.60 5.14 -12.90
C ALA A 171 17.39 4.72 -11.65
N PRO A 172 18.65 5.17 -11.49
CA PRO A 172 19.48 4.74 -10.37
C PRO A 172 18.59 4.81 -9.14
N PRO A 173 18.50 3.71 -8.36
CA PRO A 173 17.59 3.67 -7.22
C PRO A 173 17.79 4.99 -6.50
N PRO A 174 16.70 5.76 -6.26
CA PRO A 174 16.85 7.01 -5.54
C PRO A 174 17.67 6.72 -4.29
N ASP A 175 18.44 7.70 -3.82
CA ASP A 175 19.25 7.55 -2.62
C ASP A 175 18.29 7.39 -1.41
N ILE A 176 17.67 6.22 -1.33
CA ILE A 176 16.83 5.79 -0.24
C ILE A 176 17.87 5.33 0.76
N ASP A 177 18.20 6.23 1.66
CA ASP A 177 18.89 5.93 2.89
C ASP A 177 18.17 4.74 3.55
N ALA A 178 18.64 3.54 3.23
CA ALA A 178 18.14 2.24 3.69
C ALA A 178 18.59 2.05 5.14
N THR A 179 18.31 3.08 5.94
CA THR A 179 18.36 3.02 7.39
C THR A 179 17.52 1.85 7.82
N ARG A 180 18.07 1.06 8.75
CA ARG A 180 17.47 -0.08 9.46
C ARG A 180 16.14 0.31 10.11
N GLY A 181 15.12 0.59 9.31
CA GLY A 181 13.80 0.97 9.74
C GLY A 181 12.94 -0.27 9.89
N ASP A 182 12.05 -0.25 10.87
CA ASP A 182 10.98 -1.24 10.97
C ASP A 182 9.88 -0.81 9.99
N TYR A 183 9.60 -1.65 9.00
CA TYR A 183 8.56 -1.44 8.00
C TYR A 183 7.33 -2.26 8.36
N ILE A 184 6.16 -1.66 8.22
CA ILE A 184 4.87 -2.28 8.48
C ILE A 184 4.15 -2.40 7.15
N LEU A 185 3.78 -3.62 6.78
CA LEU A 185 3.04 -3.91 5.57
C LEU A 185 1.57 -4.15 5.89
N TYR A 186 0.68 -3.53 5.11
CA TYR A 186 -0.76 -3.77 5.12
C TYR A 186 -1.24 -4.16 3.72
N VAL A 187 -1.83 -5.35 3.64
CA VAL A 187 -2.41 -5.96 2.44
C VAL A 187 -3.93 -5.93 2.64
N GLY A 188 -4.61 -5.06 1.90
CA GLY A 188 -6.04 -4.75 2.07
C GLY A 188 -6.99 -5.94 1.99
#